data_AF-A0A7S1DZR8-F1
#
_entry.id   AF-A0A7S1DZR8-F1
#
_cell.length_a   1.000
_cell.length_b   1.000
_cell.length_c   1.000
_cell.angle_alpha   90.00
_cell.angle_beta   90.00
_cell.angle_gamma   90.00
#
_symmetry.space_group_name_H-M   'P 1'
#
loop_
_entity.id
_entity.type
_entity.pdbx_description
1 polymer ?
#
loop_
_entity_poly.entity_id
_entity_poly.type
_entity_poly.pdbx_seq_one_letter_code
_entity_poly.pdbx_strand_id
1 'polypeptide(L)'
;HSERPSKKHPHGKVSNPVLRSVTWDPSQYSAVIDVRSPSEFQLDRIPGAVNCPVLNDEERALVGTMYKRNPFEARKTGASIVSRNIANIIEQVCLDKPRDWRPLVYCWRGGQRSSSLAHVLSSIGFRATVLEGGYVTYRRDVRRVIDELAPRLRLRVVCGPTGSGKTTLLRDLVEHGWQVLDLEGLAKHRGSVLGNVEG
;
A
#
# COMPACT_ATOMS: atom_id res chain seq x y z
N HIS A 1 -45.59 27.70 -35.82
CA HIS A 1 -44.70 27.91 -34.66
C HIS A 1 -45.08 26.89 -33.60
N SER A 2 -44.30 25.82 -33.43
CA SER A 2 -44.48 24.88 -32.32
C SER A 2 -43.12 24.63 -31.68
N GLU A 3 -42.81 25.42 -30.65
CA GLU A 3 -41.63 25.21 -29.82
C GLU A 3 -41.82 23.92 -29.02
N ARG A 4 -40.91 22.96 -29.22
CA ARG A 4 -40.79 21.79 -28.33
C ARG A 4 -40.12 22.26 -27.03
N PRO A 5 -40.60 21.87 -25.85
CA PRO A 5 -39.94 22.22 -24.61
C PRO A 5 -38.59 21.49 -24.53
N SER A 6 -37.52 22.28 -24.45
CA SER A 6 -36.17 21.85 -24.11
C SER A 6 -36.19 21.09 -22.77
N LYS A 7 -35.92 19.78 -22.81
CA LYS A 7 -35.65 18.99 -21.61
C LYS A 7 -34.33 19.48 -21.02
N LYS A 8 -34.40 20.35 -20.01
CA LYS A 8 -33.25 20.68 -19.16
C LYS A 8 -32.67 19.38 -18.59
N HIS A 9 -31.52 18.95 -19.12
CA HIS A 9 -30.69 17.96 -18.44
C HIS A 9 -30.20 18.58 -17.13
N PRO A 10 -30.29 17.89 -15.98
CA PRO A 10 -29.75 18.43 -14.74
C PRO A 10 -28.23 18.49 -14.89
N HIS A 11 -27.72 19.71 -15.06
CA HIS A 11 -26.31 20.01 -15.08
C HIS A 11 -25.69 19.61 -13.73
N GLY A 12 -24.60 18.83 -13.80
CA GLY A 12 -23.60 18.67 -12.75
C GLY A 12 -23.91 17.68 -11.63
N LYS A 13 -23.61 16.39 -11.82
CA LYS A 13 -23.35 15.53 -10.67
C LYS A 13 -22.09 16.08 -9.99
N VAL A 14 -22.24 16.60 -8.78
CA VAL A 14 -21.13 16.99 -7.91
C VAL A 14 -20.23 15.77 -7.75
N SER A 15 -18.96 15.88 -8.14
CA SER A 15 -17.98 14.82 -7.90
C SER A 15 -17.90 14.54 -6.41
N ASN A 16 -17.71 13.27 -6.03
CA ASN A 16 -17.55 12.97 -4.62
C ASN A 16 -16.29 13.69 -4.11
N PRO A 17 -16.29 14.26 -2.89
CA PRO A 17 -15.06 14.77 -2.30
C PRO A 17 -14.10 13.61 -2.01
N VAL A 18 -12.79 13.87 -2.14
CA VAL A 18 -11.77 12.92 -1.68
C VAL A 18 -11.85 12.84 -0.15
N LEU A 19 -12.13 11.65 0.37
CA LEU A 19 -12.19 11.41 1.81
C LEU A 19 -10.79 11.25 2.39
N ARG A 20 -10.65 11.48 3.69
CA ARG A 20 -9.42 11.24 4.46
C ARG A 20 -9.72 10.30 5.60
N SER A 21 -8.78 9.38 5.88
CA SER A 21 -8.88 8.47 7.02
C SER A 21 -7.54 8.38 7.74
N VAL A 22 -7.59 8.30 9.06
CA VAL A 22 -6.44 7.99 9.92
C VAL A 22 -6.36 6.49 10.25
N THR A 23 -7.39 5.72 9.88
CA THR A 23 -7.44 4.26 10.08
C THR A 23 -7.24 3.53 8.75
N TRP A 24 -6.75 2.30 8.83
CA TRP A 24 -6.37 1.50 7.66
C TRP A 24 -7.08 0.15 7.58
N ASP A 25 -8.13 -0.08 8.38
CA ASP A 25 -8.90 -1.33 8.42
C ASP A 25 -9.36 -1.74 7.01
N PRO A 26 -8.76 -2.78 6.39
CA PRO A 26 -9.05 -3.14 5.02
C PRO A 26 -10.51 -3.56 4.80
N SER A 27 -11.21 -4.02 5.84
CA SER A 27 -12.60 -4.47 5.74
C SER A 27 -13.60 -3.35 5.44
N GLN A 28 -13.21 -2.10 5.69
CA GLN A 28 -14.05 -0.91 5.43
C GLN A 28 -13.98 -0.42 3.98
N TYR A 29 -13.12 -1.01 3.17
CA TYR A 29 -12.82 -0.54 1.83
C TYR A 29 -12.98 -1.67 0.80
N SER A 30 -13.44 -1.29 -0.39
CA SER A 30 -13.56 -2.25 -1.50
C SER A 30 -12.19 -2.68 -2.05
N ALA A 31 -11.16 -1.86 -1.82
CA ALA A 31 -9.77 -2.15 -2.16
C ALA A 31 -8.84 -1.26 -1.34
N VAL A 32 -7.64 -1.76 -1.05
CA VAL A 32 -6.53 -0.97 -0.51
C VAL A 32 -5.48 -0.84 -1.61
N ILE A 33 -5.20 0.38 -2.03
CA ILE A 33 -4.35 0.71 -3.19
C ILE A 33 -3.06 1.38 -2.71
N ASP A 34 -1.94 0.71 -2.90
CA ASP A 34 -0.60 1.25 -2.71
C ASP A 34 -0.10 1.88 -4.02
N VAL A 35 0.07 3.21 -4.03
CA VAL A 35 0.57 3.92 -5.22
C VAL A 35 2.08 4.17 -5.21
N ARG A 36 2.80 3.59 -4.26
CA ARG A 36 4.27 3.61 -4.23
C ARG A 36 4.85 2.75 -5.35
N SER A 37 6.16 2.89 -5.58
CA SER A 37 6.82 2.12 -6.62
C SER A 37 6.85 0.61 -6.30
N PRO A 38 7.06 -0.27 -7.30
CA PRO A 38 7.06 -1.72 -7.08
C PRO A 38 8.05 -2.17 -6.00
N SER A 39 9.28 -1.62 -5.97
CA SER A 39 10.23 -1.95 -4.90
C SER A 39 9.77 -1.53 -3.50
N GLU A 40 9.14 -0.35 -3.36
CA GLU A 40 8.57 0.12 -2.09
C GLU A 40 7.46 -0.84 -1.59
N PHE A 41 6.64 -1.37 -2.51
CA PHE A 41 5.54 -2.29 -2.21
C PHE A 41 5.98 -3.73 -1.93
N GLN A 42 7.02 -4.21 -2.63
CA GLN A 42 7.61 -5.53 -2.39
C GLN A 42 8.33 -5.60 -1.05
N LEU A 43 8.97 -4.51 -0.64
CA LEU A 43 9.68 -4.43 0.63
C LEU A 43 8.72 -4.57 1.82
N ASP A 44 7.63 -3.82 1.80
CA ASP A 44 6.66 -3.81 2.89
C ASP A 44 5.37 -3.10 2.44
N ARG A 45 4.20 -3.50 2.94
CA ARG A 45 2.90 -2.96 2.51
C ARG A 45 1.80 -3.22 3.53
N ILE A 46 0.70 -2.48 3.43
CA ILE A 46 -0.51 -2.80 4.19
C ILE A 46 -1.03 -4.17 3.71
N PRO A 47 -1.39 -5.10 4.63
CA PRO A 47 -1.94 -6.40 4.27
C PRO A 47 -3.15 -6.27 3.33
N GLY A 48 -3.19 -7.10 2.29
CA GLY A 48 -4.25 -7.08 1.28
C GLY A 48 -4.17 -5.93 0.27
N ALA A 49 -3.18 -5.03 0.37
CA ALA A 49 -3.03 -3.96 -0.60
C ALA A 49 -2.62 -4.47 -1.99
N VAL A 50 -3.17 -3.85 -3.04
CA VAL A 50 -2.76 -4.02 -4.43
C VAL A 50 -1.88 -2.84 -4.87
N ASN A 51 -0.85 -3.09 -5.68
CA ASN A 51 0.03 -2.03 -6.15
C ASN A 51 -0.49 -1.41 -7.44
N CYS A 52 -0.70 -0.09 -7.43
CA CYS A 52 -1.05 0.72 -8.59
C CYS A 52 -0.08 1.92 -8.65
N PRO A 53 1.19 1.70 -9.04
CA PRO A 53 2.24 2.70 -8.90
C PRO A 53 1.93 3.93 -9.76
N VAL A 54 1.87 5.12 -9.15
CA VAL A 54 1.80 6.37 -9.92
C VAL A 54 3.17 6.81 -10.44
N LEU A 55 4.24 6.20 -9.92
CA LEU A 55 5.60 6.25 -10.43
C LEU A 55 6.22 4.85 -10.25
N ASN A 56 6.83 4.30 -11.30
CA ASN A 56 7.67 3.11 -11.17
C ASN A 56 9.01 3.44 -10.47
N ASP A 57 9.91 2.47 -10.35
CA ASP A 57 11.16 2.64 -9.60
C ASP A 57 12.10 3.66 -10.26
N GLU A 58 12.24 3.61 -11.58
CA GLU A 58 13.06 4.52 -12.38
C GLU A 58 12.51 5.95 -12.37
N GLU A 59 11.20 6.10 -12.59
CA GLU A 59 10.48 7.37 -12.57
C GLU A 59 10.53 8.01 -11.19
N ARG A 60 10.37 7.21 -10.12
CA ARG A 60 10.51 7.69 -8.74
C ARG A 60 11.93 8.17 -8.47
N ALA A 61 12.95 7.45 -8.93
CA ALA A 61 14.35 7.86 -8.78
C ALA A 61 14.65 9.15 -9.55
N LEU A 62 14.16 9.26 -10.79
CA LEU A 62 14.29 10.45 -11.64
C LEU A 62 13.64 11.68 -10.99
N VAL A 63 12.35 11.60 -10.68
CA VAL A 63 11.59 12.71 -10.08
C VAL A 63 12.17 13.07 -8.72
N GLY A 64 12.56 12.08 -7.91
CA GLY A 64 13.20 12.30 -6.61
C GLY A 64 14.54 13.02 -6.73
N THR A 65 15.35 12.68 -7.73
CA THR A 65 16.63 13.34 -8.00
C THR A 65 16.43 14.78 -8.46
N MET A 66 15.48 15.00 -9.38
CA MET A 66 15.11 16.35 -9.82
C MET A 66 14.60 17.19 -8.65
N TYR A 67 13.77 16.62 -7.78
CA TYR A 67 13.15 17.34 -6.66
C TYR A 67 14.19 17.90 -5.69
N LYS A 68 15.29 17.17 -5.45
CA LYS A 68 16.40 17.63 -4.62
C LYS A 68 17.13 18.85 -5.22
N ARG A 69 17.13 19.00 -6.54
CA ARG A 69 17.80 20.10 -7.25
C ARG A 69 16.86 21.29 -7.48
N ASN A 70 15.68 21.03 -8.01
CA ASN A 70 14.64 22.02 -8.27
C ASN A 70 13.24 21.39 -8.08
N PRO A 71 12.57 21.67 -6.95
CA PRO A 71 11.25 21.11 -6.66
C PRO A 71 10.16 21.46 -7.69
N PHE A 72 10.22 22.65 -8.30
CA PHE A 72 9.19 23.07 -9.25
C PHE A 72 9.29 22.32 -10.58
N GLU A 73 10.50 22.19 -11.13
CA GLU A 73 10.74 21.39 -12.34
C GLU A 73 10.41 19.91 -12.14
N ALA A 74 10.74 19.37 -10.96
CA ALA A 74 10.38 18.01 -10.59
C ALA A 74 8.86 17.80 -10.51
N ARG A 75 8.11 18.80 -10.03
CA ARG A 75 6.64 18.76 -10.02
C ARG A 75 6.06 18.78 -11.42
N LYS A 76 6.59 19.60 -12.33
CA LYS A 76 6.14 19.63 -13.74
C LYS A 76 6.38 18.28 -14.42
N THR A 77 7.60 17.76 -14.33
CA THR A 77 7.96 16.46 -14.91
C THR A 77 7.16 15.33 -14.28
N GLY A 78 7.10 15.31 -12.94
CA GLY A 78 6.34 14.33 -12.18
C GLY A 78 4.85 14.36 -12.49
N ALA A 79 4.23 15.53 -12.66
CA ALA A 79 2.81 15.65 -13.02
C ALA A 79 2.50 15.00 -14.38
N SER A 80 3.37 15.17 -15.38
CA SER A 80 3.22 14.54 -16.69
C SER A 80 3.29 13.01 -16.61
N ILE A 81 4.29 12.48 -15.89
CA ILE A 81 4.46 11.03 -15.69
C ILE A 81 3.27 10.46 -14.91
N VAL A 82 2.96 11.05 -13.75
CA VAL A 82 1.84 10.62 -12.89
C VAL A 82 0.52 10.62 -13.64
N SER A 83 0.26 11.63 -14.49
CA SER A 83 -0.98 11.70 -15.26
C SER A 83 -1.11 10.54 -16.25
N ARG A 84 -0.02 10.19 -16.95
CA ARG A 84 0.01 9.02 -17.85
C ARG A 84 -0.21 7.71 -17.09
N ASN A 85 0.48 7.55 -15.96
CA ASN A 85 0.33 6.34 -15.14
C ASN A 85 -1.07 6.22 -14.53
N ILE A 86 -1.70 7.33 -14.14
CA ILE A 86 -3.10 7.33 -13.68
C ILE A 86 -4.04 6.89 -14.80
N ALA A 87 -3.83 7.33 -16.04
CA ALA A 87 -4.63 6.86 -17.17
C ALA A 87 -4.55 5.33 -17.31
N ASN A 88 -3.33 4.77 -17.29
CA ASN A 88 -3.11 3.32 -17.33
C ASN A 88 -3.79 2.59 -16.16
N ILE A 89 -3.70 3.13 -14.94
CA ILE A 89 -4.36 2.56 -13.76
C ILE A 89 -5.87 2.53 -13.93
N ILE A 90 -6.47 3.57 -14.49
CA ILE A 90 -7.93 3.62 -14.72
C ILE A 90 -8.34 2.53 -15.70
N GLU A 91 -7.62 2.40 -16.81
CA GLU A 91 -7.89 1.40 -17.84
C GLU A 91 -7.80 -0.03 -17.28
N GLN A 92 -6.80 -0.29 -16.42
CA GLN A 92 -6.54 -1.64 -15.89
C GLN A 92 -7.38 -2.00 -14.67
N VAL A 93 -7.72 -1.03 -13.81
CA VAL A 93 -8.24 -1.30 -12.47
C VAL A 93 -9.67 -0.79 -12.27
N CYS A 94 -10.10 0.22 -13.02
CA CYS A 94 -11.32 0.96 -12.67
C CYS A 94 -12.50 0.70 -13.62
N LEU A 95 -12.27 0.30 -14.87
CA LEU A 95 -13.32 0.22 -15.90
C LEU A 95 -14.46 -0.75 -15.55
N ASP A 96 -14.16 -1.81 -14.79
CA ASP A 96 -15.12 -2.84 -14.38
C ASP A 96 -15.74 -2.57 -13.00
N LYS A 97 -15.37 -1.47 -12.32
CA LYS A 97 -15.77 -1.24 -10.93
C LYS A 97 -17.15 -0.57 -10.82
N PRO A 98 -17.98 -1.00 -9.86
CA PRO A 98 -19.29 -0.39 -9.65
C PRO A 98 -19.16 1.01 -9.07
N ARG A 99 -20.20 1.83 -9.22
CA ARG A 99 -20.22 3.23 -8.78
C ARG A 99 -19.98 3.40 -7.27
N ASP A 100 -20.37 2.41 -6.48
CA ASP A 100 -20.19 2.40 -5.03
C ASP A 100 -18.82 1.88 -4.59
N TRP A 101 -17.89 1.61 -5.51
CA TRP A 101 -16.51 1.23 -5.19
C TRP A 101 -15.81 2.29 -4.33
N ARG A 102 -15.22 1.86 -3.21
CA ARG A 102 -14.65 2.73 -2.16
C ARG A 102 -13.18 2.36 -1.89
N PRO A 103 -12.24 2.81 -2.74
CA PRO A 103 -10.83 2.49 -2.54
C PRO A 103 -10.21 3.34 -1.43
N LEU A 104 -9.35 2.73 -0.59
CA LEU A 104 -8.38 3.41 0.24
C LEU A 104 -7.06 3.52 -0.53
N VAL A 105 -6.58 4.73 -0.78
CA VAL A 105 -5.36 5.02 -1.53
C VAL A 105 -4.28 5.55 -0.60
N TYR A 106 -3.08 4.99 -0.66
CA TYR A 106 -1.96 5.49 0.13
C TYR A 106 -0.66 5.53 -0.65
N CYS A 107 0.20 6.46 -0.25
CA CYS A 107 1.61 6.49 -0.64
C CYS A 107 2.46 6.54 0.64
N TRP A 108 3.77 6.80 0.52
CA TRP A 108 4.65 6.85 1.69
C TRP A 108 4.18 7.80 2.81
N ARG A 109 3.71 9.01 2.47
CA ARG A 109 3.32 10.07 3.42
C ARG A 109 1.89 10.61 3.24
N GLY A 110 1.05 9.96 2.44
CA GLY A 110 -0.31 10.46 2.16
C GLY A 110 -0.37 11.78 1.37
N GLY A 111 0.73 12.14 0.70
CA GLY A 111 0.90 13.41 -0.02
C GLY A 111 0.36 13.41 -1.45
N GLN A 112 1.09 14.10 -2.34
CA GLN A 112 0.66 14.36 -3.72
C GLN A 112 0.43 13.07 -4.54
N ARG A 113 1.30 12.04 -4.37
CA ARG A 113 1.19 10.77 -5.11
C ARG A 113 -0.17 10.07 -4.92
N SER A 114 -0.62 9.91 -3.69
CA SER A 114 -1.92 9.29 -3.40
C SER A 114 -3.09 10.24 -3.68
N SER A 115 -2.89 11.54 -3.44
CA SER A 115 -3.94 12.53 -3.64
C SER A 115 -4.27 12.74 -5.13
N SER A 116 -3.29 12.60 -6.04
CA SER A 116 -3.51 12.73 -7.49
C SER A 116 -4.41 11.63 -8.04
N LEU A 117 -4.12 10.36 -7.70
CA LEU A 117 -4.99 9.24 -8.10
C LEU A 117 -6.38 9.39 -7.46
N ALA A 118 -6.44 9.65 -6.15
CA ALA A 118 -7.71 9.81 -5.46
C ALA A 118 -8.57 10.93 -6.05
N HIS A 119 -7.97 12.04 -6.47
CA HIS A 119 -8.68 13.14 -7.12
C HIS A 119 -9.33 12.70 -8.43
N VAL A 120 -8.62 11.97 -9.28
CA VAL A 120 -9.19 11.47 -10.56
C VAL A 120 -10.30 10.46 -10.29
N LEU A 121 -10.11 9.53 -9.35
CA LEU A 121 -11.14 8.56 -8.95
C LEU A 121 -12.40 9.26 -8.40
N SER A 122 -12.23 10.32 -7.60
CA SER A 122 -13.31 11.16 -7.10
C SER A 122 -14.09 11.85 -8.21
N SER A 123 -13.36 12.39 -9.20
CA SER A 123 -13.92 13.06 -10.37
C SER A 123 -14.71 12.12 -11.28
N ILE A 124 -14.32 10.84 -11.35
CA ILE A 124 -15.10 9.77 -12.01
C ILE A 124 -16.40 9.47 -11.24
N GLY A 125 -16.39 9.66 -9.92
CA GLY A 125 -17.55 9.45 -9.04
C GLY A 125 -17.42 8.27 -8.09
N PHE A 126 -16.21 7.71 -7.92
CA PHE A 126 -15.92 6.74 -6.86
C PHE A 126 -15.79 7.42 -5.49
N ARG A 127 -15.90 6.65 -4.40
CA ARG A 127 -15.71 7.17 -3.03
C ARG A 127 -14.28 6.95 -2.57
N ALA A 128 -13.34 7.63 -3.23
CA ALA A 128 -11.92 7.49 -2.95
C ALA A 128 -11.54 8.11 -1.59
N THR A 129 -10.78 7.35 -0.79
CA THR A 129 -10.26 7.78 0.50
C THR A 129 -8.75 7.80 0.45
N VAL A 130 -8.08 8.79 1.02
CA VAL A 130 -6.62 8.79 1.19
C VAL A 130 -6.27 8.52 2.64
N LEU A 131 -5.33 7.58 2.87
CA LEU A 131 -4.75 7.34 4.18
C LEU A 131 -3.88 8.53 4.58
N GLU A 132 -4.26 9.21 5.66
CA GLU A 132 -3.57 10.38 6.19
C GLU A 132 -2.22 10.00 6.79
N GLY A 133 -1.18 10.75 6.42
CA GLY A 133 0.21 10.41 6.73
C GLY A 133 0.74 9.13 6.05
N GLY A 134 -0.11 8.42 5.27
CA GLY A 134 0.27 7.31 4.40
C GLY A 134 0.84 6.10 5.11
N TYR A 135 1.72 5.37 4.42
CA TYR A 135 2.35 4.15 4.92
C TYR A 135 3.10 4.35 6.24
N VAL A 136 3.67 5.54 6.46
CA VAL A 136 4.36 5.88 7.71
C VAL A 136 3.42 5.81 8.92
N THR A 137 2.16 6.26 8.78
CA THR A 137 1.16 6.18 9.85
C THR A 137 0.85 4.73 10.18
N TYR A 138 0.55 3.91 9.17
CA TYR A 138 0.36 2.47 9.34
C TYR A 138 1.51 1.82 10.12
N ARG A 139 2.76 2.07 9.71
CA ARG A 139 3.94 1.50 10.35
C ARG A 139 4.10 1.95 11.80
N ARG A 140 3.74 3.20 12.10
CA ARG A 140 3.75 3.72 13.48
C ARG A 140 2.70 3.02 14.33
N ASP A 141 1.50 2.82 13.79
CA ASP A 141 0.42 2.14 14.51
C ASP A 141 0.75 0.69 14.80
N VAL A 142 1.30 -0.05 13.82
CA VAL A 142 1.77 -1.43 14.02
C VAL A 142 2.81 -1.50 15.13
N ARG A 143 3.80 -0.59 15.12
CA ARG A 143 4.81 -0.53 16.19
C ARG A 143 4.21 -0.27 17.55
N ARG A 144 3.32 0.73 17.65
CA ARG A 144 2.61 1.05 18.89
C ARG A 144 1.85 -0.16 19.43
N VAL A 145 1.12 -0.87 18.56
CA VAL A 145 0.38 -2.08 18.94
C VAL A 145 1.33 -3.19 19.41
N ILE A 146 2.47 -3.38 18.74
CA ILE A 146 3.48 -4.34 19.19
C ILE A 146 4.04 -3.95 20.57
N ASP A 147 4.37 -2.68 20.78
CA ASP A 147 4.90 -2.18 22.07
C ASP A 147 3.87 -2.37 23.21
N GLU A 148 2.58 -2.23 22.91
CA GLU A 148 1.48 -2.46 23.87
C GLU A 148 1.22 -3.95 24.15
N LEU A 149 1.33 -4.80 23.13
CA LEU A 149 1.01 -6.23 23.23
C LEU A 149 2.20 -7.06 23.73
N ALA A 150 3.42 -6.75 23.32
CA ALA A 150 4.59 -7.58 23.62
C ALA A 150 4.79 -7.85 25.13
N PRO A 151 4.60 -6.89 26.05
CA PRO A 151 4.70 -7.16 27.49
C PRO A 151 3.61 -8.09 28.03
N ARG A 152 2.48 -8.23 27.32
CA ARG A 152 1.34 -9.08 27.70
C ARG A 152 1.46 -10.50 27.15
N LEU A 153 2.38 -10.73 26.22
CA LEU A 153 2.62 -12.03 25.61
C LEU A 153 3.67 -12.80 26.43
N ARG A 154 3.39 -14.08 26.69
CA ARG A 154 4.38 -14.99 27.27
C ARG A 154 5.30 -15.53 26.17
N LEU A 155 6.25 -14.70 25.74
CA LEU A 155 7.23 -15.08 24.72
C LEU A 155 8.36 -15.93 25.33
N ARG A 156 8.65 -17.08 24.72
CA ARG A 156 9.84 -17.89 25.03
C ARG A 156 10.79 -17.79 23.83
N VAL A 157 11.94 -17.14 24.03
CA VAL A 157 12.91 -16.94 22.96
C VAL A 157 13.87 -18.12 22.91
N VAL A 158 13.97 -18.78 21.75
CA VAL A 158 14.95 -19.83 21.49
C VAL A 158 16.17 -19.19 20.83
N CYS A 159 17.27 -19.08 21.59
CA CYS A 159 18.54 -18.51 21.12
C CYS A 159 19.66 -19.56 21.15
N GLY A 160 20.62 -19.44 20.24
CA GLY A 160 21.77 -20.35 20.14
C GLY A 160 22.59 -20.09 18.86
N PRO A 161 23.85 -20.56 18.80
CA PRO A 161 24.72 -20.34 17.64
C PRO A 161 24.16 -21.00 16.36
N THR A 162 24.67 -20.61 15.19
CA THR A 162 24.35 -21.31 13.93
C THR A 162 24.72 -22.79 14.06
N GLY A 163 23.88 -23.68 13.51
CA GLY A 163 24.09 -25.14 13.62
C GLY A 163 23.60 -25.78 14.92
N SER A 164 23.06 -25.01 15.89
CA SER A 164 22.58 -25.56 17.16
C SER A 164 21.18 -26.21 17.11
N GLY A 165 20.69 -26.59 15.93
CA GLY A 165 19.39 -27.26 15.76
C GLY A 165 18.13 -26.42 16.06
N LYS A 166 18.22 -25.09 16.17
CA LYS A 166 17.07 -24.21 16.48
C LYS A 166 15.90 -24.43 15.53
N THR A 167 16.17 -24.45 14.23
CA THR A 167 15.14 -24.65 13.21
C THR A 167 14.43 -26.00 13.36
N THR A 168 15.17 -27.06 13.68
CA THR A 168 14.59 -28.39 13.97
C THR A 168 13.69 -28.33 15.20
N LEU A 169 14.19 -27.76 16.31
CA LEU A 169 13.38 -27.59 17.52
C LEU A 169 12.10 -26.76 17.26
N LEU A 170 12.18 -25.68 16.48
CA LEU A 170 11.02 -24.86 16.13
C LEU A 170 9.99 -25.66 15.31
N ARG A 171 10.42 -26.53 14.40
CA ARG A 171 9.54 -27.43 13.64
C ARG A 171 8.87 -28.46 14.54
N ASP A 172 9.64 -29.12 15.41
CA ASP A 172 9.10 -30.11 16.36
C ASP A 172 8.04 -29.46 17.28
N LEU A 173 8.27 -28.23 17.73
CA LEU A 173 7.29 -27.47 18.51
C LEU A 173 6.00 -27.23 17.72
N VAL A 174 6.08 -26.86 16.43
CA VAL A 174 4.90 -26.72 15.56
C VAL A 174 4.16 -28.05 15.43
N GLU A 175 4.86 -29.16 15.21
CA GLU A 175 4.27 -30.50 15.07
C GLU A 175 3.52 -30.93 16.34
N HIS A 176 3.99 -30.51 17.51
CA HIS A 176 3.32 -30.75 18.79
C HIS A 176 2.23 -29.71 19.13
N GLY A 177 1.82 -28.88 18.16
CA GLY A 177 0.71 -27.94 18.30
C GLY A 177 1.05 -26.65 19.04
N TRP A 178 2.33 -26.32 19.24
CA TRP A 178 2.72 -25.06 19.84
C TRP A 178 2.64 -23.91 18.83
N GLN A 179 2.30 -22.72 19.34
CA GLN A 179 2.41 -21.50 18.56
C GLN A 179 3.89 -21.10 18.45
N VAL A 180 4.41 -21.10 17.23
CA VAL A 180 5.81 -20.78 16.93
C VAL A 180 5.90 -19.62 15.95
N LEU A 181 6.81 -18.68 16.23
CA LEU A 181 7.16 -17.58 15.34
C LEU A 181 8.62 -17.75 14.89
N ASP A 182 8.82 -18.31 13.69
CA ASP A 182 10.16 -18.46 13.09
C ASP A 182 10.60 -17.15 12.42
N LEU A 183 11.30 -16.31 13.18
CA LEU A 183 11.81 -15.03 12.68
C LEU A 183 12.87 -15.18 11.58
N GLU A 184 13.65 -16.26 11.60
CA GLU A 184 14.70 -16.51 10.59
C GLU A 184 14.08 -16.88 9.25
N GLY A 185 13.09 -17.79 9.27
CA GLY A 185 12.27 -18.12 8.12
C GLY A 185 11.51 -16.92 7.56
N LEU A 186 10.90 -16.10 8.44
CA LEU A 186 10.20 -14.87 8.04
C LEU A 186 11.14 -13.83 7.42
N ALA A 187 12.37 -13.71 7.91
CA ALA A 187 13.38 -12.80 7.37
C ALA A 187 13.95 -13.26 6.02
N LYS A 188 13.58 -14.46 5.53
CA LYS A 188 14.23 -15.15 4.40
C LYS A 188 15.75 -15.16 4.55
N HIS A 189 16.24 -15.13 5.79
CA HIS A 189 17.65 -15.11 6.04
C HIS A 189 18.17 -16.50 5.69
N ARG A 190 19.06 -16.59 4.70
CA ARG A 190 19.75 -17.83 4.33
C ARG A 190 20.82 -18.17 5.38
N GLY A 191 20.44 -18.20 6.65
CA GLY A 191 21.31 -18.52 7.79
C GLY A 191 21.54 -20.02 7.95
N SER A 192 21.75 -20.75 6.86
CA SER A 192 22.34 -22.08 6.92
C SER A 192 23.13 -22.35 5.65
N VAL A 193 24.40 -21.96 5.67
CA VAL A 193 25.42 -22.37 4.69
C VAL A 193 25.81 -23.85 4.89
N LEU A 194 25.20 -24.58 5.85
CA LEU A 194 25.54 -25.96 6.20
C LEU A 194 24.34 -26.92 6.22
N GLY A 195 23.23 -26.57 5.55
CA GLY A 195 22.00 -27.36 5.57
C GLY A 195 21.57 -27.86 4.20
N ASN A 196 22.49 -28.44 3.42
CA ASN A 196 22.13 -29.39 2.36
C ASN A 196 23.35 -30.28 2.08
N VAL A 197 23.52 -31.31 2.90
CA VAL A 197 24.22 -32.52 2.46
C VAL A 197 23.19 -33.62 2.59
N GLU A 198 22.55 -33.94 1.46
CA GLU A 198 21.97 -35.27 1.27
C GLU A 198 23.14 -36.26 1.28
N GLY A 199 23.00 -37.30 2.11
CA GLY A 199 23.97 -38.38 2.30
C GLY A 199 23.52 -39.27 3.44
#